data_AF-A0A7C4N329-F1
#
_entry.id   AF-A0A7C4N329-F1
#
_cell.length_a   1.000
_cell.length_b   1.000
_cell.length_c   1.000
_cell.angle_alpha   90.00
_cell.angle_beta   90.00
_cell.angle_gamma   90.00
#
_symmetry.space_group_name_H-M   'P 1'
#
loop_
_entity.id
_entity.type
_entity.pdbx_description
1 polymer ?
#
loop_
_entity_poly.entity_id
_entity_poly.type
_entity_poly.pdbx_seq_one_letter_code
_entity_poly.pdbx_strand_id
1 'polypeptide(L)' 'MRTNIDLSDDLLAEAQKHSKARSKRALVEEALAAFIAMKAEEQRRTTYKERLDSLRRKTKALRLRSDTREILRKDRDSR' A
#
# COMPACT_ATOMS: atom_id res chain seq x y z
N MET A 1 11.64 7.47 -27.21
CA MET A 1 11.47 8.94 -27.20
C MET A 1 12.59 9.53 -26.36
N ARG A 2 13.34 10.52 -26.86
CA ARG A 2 14.36 11.22 -26.05
C ARG A 2 13.70 12.46 -25.46
N THR A 3 13.63 12.55 -24.14
CA THR A 3 13.09 13.72 -23.43
C THR A 3 14.26 14.42 -22.76
N ASN A 4 14.50 15.69 -23.11
CA ASN A 4 15.49 16.50 -22.42
C ASN A 4 14.85 17.01 -21.13
N ILE A 5 15.17 16.37 -20.02
CA ILE A 5 14.72 16.75 -18.68
C ILE A 5 15.96 17.30 -17.96
N ASP A 6 15.84 18.50 -17.41
CA ASP A 6 16.89 19.07 -16.57
C ASP A 6 16.77 18.47 -15.16
N LEU A 7 17.82 17.79 -14.71
CA LEU A 7 17.85 17.09 -13.43
C LEU A 7 18.93 17.74 -12.57
N SER A 8 18.60 18.02 -11.31
CA SER A 8 19.60 18.49 -10.33
C SER A 8 20.71 17.45 -10.20
N ASP A 9 21.96 17.87 -10.44
CA ASP A 9 23.12 17.00 -10.31
C ASP A 9 23.36 16.56 -8.86
N ASP A 10 22.95 17.36 -7.87
CA ASP A 10 23.03 17.00 -6.45
C ASP A 10 22.11 15.82 -6.12
N LEU A 11 20.87 15.86 -6.61
CA LEU A 11 19.91 14.77 -6.45
C LEU A 11 20.38 13.49 -7.18
N LEU A 12 20.99 13.63 -8.35
CA LEU A 12 21.57 12.51 -9.08
C LEU A 12 22.76 11.89 -8.33
N ALA A 13 23.63 12.72 -7.74
CA ALA A 13 24.77 12.27 -6.96
C ALA A 13 24.33 11.54 -5.67
N GLU A 14 23.29 12.03 -5.00
CA GLU A 14 22.71 11.37 -3.83
C GLU A 14 22.05 10.04 -4.21
N ALA A 15 21.23 10.04 -5.27
CA ALA A 15 20.57 8.83 -5.75
C ALA A 15 21.57 7.75 -6.24
N GLN A 16 22.70 8.15 -6.85
CA GLN A 16 23.77 7.23 -7.22
C GLN A 16 24.41 6.50 -6.03
N LYS A 17 24.44 7.10 -4.82
CA LYS A 17 24.96 6.43 -3.63
C LYS A 17 24.08 5.25 -3.21
N HIS A 18 22.78 5.32 -3.50
CA HIS A 18 21.79 4.32 -3.12
C HIS A 18 21.48 3.33 -4.24
N SER A 19 21.79 3.67 -5.48
CA SER A 19 21.53 2.85 -6.67
C SER A 19 22.79 2.09 -7.12
N LYS A 20 22.59 0.93 -7.74
CA LYS A 20 23.66 0.15 -8.40
C LYS A 20 23.83 0.53 -9.88
N ALA A 21 23.07 1.51 -10.37
CA ALA A 21 23.01 1.86 -11.78
C ALA A 21 24.26 2.60 -12.25
N ARG A 22 24.81 2.16 -13.39
CA ARG A 22 26.03 2.73 -13.99
C ARG A 22 25.78 3.92 -14.93
N SER A 23 24.52 4.32 -15.14
CA SER A 23 24.17 5.42 -16.04
C SER A 23 23.02 6.26 -15.50
N LYS A 24 23.00 7.56 -15.82
CA LYS A 24 21.90 8.48 -15.45
C LYS A 24 20.54 7.95 -15.92
N ARG A 25 20.47 7.32 -17.10
CA ARG A 25 19.23 6.71 -17.61
C ARG A 25 18.75 5.53 -16.77
N ALA A 26 19.65 4.60 -16.43
CA ALA A 26 19.30 3.44 -15.63
C ALA A 26 18.87 3.82 -14.20
N LEU A 27 19.48 4.87 -13.64
CA LEU A 27 19.07 5.43 -12.35
C LEU A 27 17.63 5.97 -12.39
N VAL A 28 17.29 6.71 -13.45
CA VAL A 28 15.93 7.25 -13.63
C VAL A 28 14.92 6.12 -13.84
N GLU A 29 15.25 5.10 -14.62
CA GLU A 29 14.39 3.92 -14.81
C GLU A 29 14.16 3.17 -13.49
N GLU A 30 15.20 2.99 -12.67
CA GLU A 30 15.10 2.40 -11.34
C GLU A 30 14.20 3.24 -10.41
N ALA A 31 14.39 4.57 -10.39
CA ALA A 31 13.57 5.47 -9.59
C ALA A 31 12.09 5.45 -10.01
N LEU A 32 11.82 5.43 -11.32
CA LEU A 32 10.45 5.33 -11.85
C LEU A 32 9.80 3.99 -11.48
N ALA A 33 10.56 2.88 -11.57
CA ALA A 33 10.06 1.56 -11.17
C ALA A 33 9.71 1.54 -9.67
N ALA A 34 10.58 2.09 -8.82
CA ALA A 34 10.32 2.21 -7.39
C ALA A 34 9.10 3.09 -7.08
N PHE A 35 8.95 4.21 -7.80
CA PHE A 35 7.79 5.09 -7.66
C PHE A 35 6.48 4.40 -8.04
N ILE A 36 6.47 3.64 -9.16
CA ILE A 36 5.30 2.87 -9.58
C ILE A 36 4.95 1.81 -8.53
N ALA A 37 5.93 1.08 -8.00
CA ALA A 37 5.71 0.09 -6.95
C ALA A 37 5.11 0.72 -5.68
N MET A 38 5.66 1.85 -5.23
CA MET A 38 5.15 2.61 -4.09
C MET A 38 3.70 3.07 -4.31
N LYS A 39 3.38 3.61 -5.49
CA LYS A 39 2.01 4.04 -5.81
C LYS A 39 1.03 2.88 -5.95
N ALA A 40 1.46 1.76 -6.49
CA ALA A 40 0.66 0.55 -6.54
C ALA A 40 0.33 0.02 -5.13
N GLU A 41 1.29 0.07 -4.20
CA GLU A 41 1.03 -0.28 -2.81
C GLU A 41 0.08 0.70 -2.12
N GLU A 42 0.28 2.01 -2.32
CA GLU A 42 -0.60 3.05 -1.78
C GLU A 42 -2.05 2.83 -2.23
N GLN A 43 -2.25 2.53 -3.52
CA GLN A 43 -3.56 2.24 -4.10
C GLN A 43 -4.18 0.94 -3.57
N ARG A 44 -3.36 -0.08 -3.29
CA ARG A 44 -3.85 -1.31 -2.62
C ARG A 44 -4.30 -1.02 -1.19
N ARG A 45 -3.56 -0.19 -0.45
CA ARG A 45 -3.91 0.20 0.93
C ARG A 45 -5.18 1.04 0.99
N THR A 46 -5.37 1.98 0.07
CA THR A 46 -6.62 2.76 -0.02
C THR A 46 -7.80 1.85 -0.31
N THR A 47 -7.66 0.92 -1.26
CA THR A 47 -8.69 -0.08 -1.58
C THR A 47 -9.05 -0.95 -0.35
N TYR A 48 -8.06 -1.34 0.46
CA TYR A 48 -8.32 -2.13 1.66
C TYR A 48 -9.09 -1.32 2.72
N LYS A 49 -8.70 -0.06 2.96
CA LYS A 49 -9.41 0.85 3.87
C LYS A 49 -10.85 1.07 3.41
N GLU A 50 -11.07 1.30 2.12
CA GLU A 50 -12.40 1.46 1.53
C GLU A 50 -13.24 0.19 1.67
N ARG A 51 -12.65 -0.99 1.45
CA ARG A 51 -13.33 -2.28 1.67
C ARG A 51 -13.72 -2.46 3.14
N LEU A 52 -12.83 -2.10 4.07
CA LEU A 52 -13.10 -2.20 5.51
C LEU A 52 -14.21 -1.23 5.94
N ASP A 53 -14.20 0.00 5.42
CA ASP A 53 -15.24 0.99 5.71
C ASP A 53 -16.59 0.58 5.10
N SER A 54 -16.59 -0.01 3.90
CA SER A 54 -17.78 -0.61 3.29
C SER A 54 -18.33 -1.76 4.14
N LEU A 55 -17.47 -2.66 4.60
CA LEU A 55 -17.85 -3.75 5.51
C LEU A 55 -18.38 -3.23 6.84
N ARG A 56 -17.75 -2.21 7.44
CA ARG A 56 -18.23 -1.56 8.67
C ARG A 56 -19.61 -0.94 8.48
N ARG A 57 -19.86 -0.26 7.35
CA ARG A 57 -21.19 0.29 7.04
C ARG A 57 -22.24 -0.82 6.90
N LYS A 58 -21.92 -1.90 6.17
CA LYS A 58 -22.82 -3.05 6.00
C LYS A 58 -23.11 -3.77 7.33
N THR A 59 -22.11 -3.94 8.17
CA THR A 59 -22.25 -4.64 9.46
C THR A 59 -22.87 -3.78 10.56
N LYS A 60 -22.76 -2.45 10.50
CA LYS A 60 -23.42 -1.54 11.46
C LYS A 60 -24.95 -1.64 11.42
N ALA A 61 -25.53 -1.98 10.27
CA ALA A 61 -26.97 -2.20 10.13
C ALA A 61 -27.42 -3.58 10.63
N LEU A 62 -26.50 -4.52 10.82
CA LEU A 62 -26.81 -5.86 11.28
C LEU A 62 -26.83 -5.88 12.82
N ARG A 63 -28.00 -6.03 13.41
CA ARG A 63 -28.14 -6.40 14.82
C ARG A 63 -28.03 -7.92 14.92
N LEU A 64 -26.94 -8.39 15.52
CA LEU A 64 -26.82 -9.80 15.88
C LEU A 64 -27.87 -10.13 16.95
N ARG A 65 -28.53 -11.28 16.79
CA ARG A 65 -29.61 -11.76 17.67
C ARG A 65 -29.12 -12.10 19.09
N SER A 66 -27.80 -12.28 19.24
CA SER A 66 -27.12 -12.66 20.47
C SER A 66 -25.76 -11.94 20.53
N ASP A 67 -25.32 -11.58 21.73
CA ASP A 67 -23.99 -10.98 21.93
C ASP A 67 -22.92 -11.99 21.48
N THR A 68 -21.89 -11.51 20.77
CA THR A 68 -20.76 -12.33 20.32
C THR A 68 -20.09 -13.04 21.51
N ARG A 69 -20.14 -12.42 22.70
CA ARG A 69 -19.64 -13.00 23.95
C ARG A 69 -20.43 -14.23 24.38
N GLU A 70 -21.74 -14.26 24.18
CA GLU A 70 -22.58 -15.42 24.53
C GLU A 70 -22.33 -16.60 23.59
N ILE A 71 -22.11 -16.33 22.31
CA ILE A 71 -21.80 -17.38 21.32
C ILE A 71 -20.46 -18.04 21.67
N LEU A 72 -19.43 -17.23 21.95
CA LEU A 72 -18.11 -17.75 22.35
C LEU A 72 -18.14 -18.50 23.68
N ARG A 73 -18.97 -18.06 24.63
CA ARG A 73 -19.14 -18.76 25.91
C ARG A 73 -19.81 -20.12 25.70
N LYS A 74 -20.87 -20.20 24.90
CA LYS A 74 -21.53 -21.49 24.57
C LYS A 74 -20.58 -22.47 23.90
N ASP A 75 -19.76 -22.01 22.95
CA ASP A 75 -18.79 -22.85 22.24
C ASP A 75 -17.67 -23.37 23.15
N ARG A 76 -17.27 -22.56 24.15
CA ARG A 76 -16.31 -22.97 25.19
C ARG A 76 -16.91 -23.99 26.15
N ASP A 77 -18.15 -23.81 26.57
CA ASP A 77 -18.83 -24.66 27.56
C ASP A 77 -19.32 -26.00 26.95
N SER A 78 -19.23 -26.16 25.62
CA SER A 78 -19.59 -27.39 24.90
C SER A 78 -18.38 -28.24 24.46
N ARG A 79 -17.17 -27.87 24.89
CA ARG A 79 -15.96 -28.71 24.84
C ARG A 79 -15.67 -29.34 26.20
#